data_AF-A0A2D6M1J1-F1
#
_entry.id   AF-A0A2D6M1J1-F1
#
_cell.length_a   1.000
_cell.length_b   1.000
_cell.length_c   1.000
_cell.angle_alpha   90.00
_cell.angle_beta   90.00
_cell.angle_gamma   90.00
#
_symmetry.space_group_name_H-M   'P 1'
#
loop_
_entity.id
_entity.type
_entity.pdbx_description
1 polymer ?
#
loop_
_entity_poly.entity_id
_entity_poly.type
_entity_poly.pdbx_seq_one_letter_code
_entity_poly.pdbx_strand_id
1 'polypeptide(L)'
;MKLALYPETPVGSIPIETNGIHLVRPVELKKLEKVLGKCPQCRDVSMSKSCFKRLPHKSRKLFEKYGIRVEVESKRGRAIAVPLEKMVKVIELRKDYQSLREIERLTDVPKSTVHYLVNYAHRDKIKKGDTTIYLK
;
A
#
# COMPACT_ATOMS: atom_id res chain seq x y z
N MET A 1 12.96 -17.35 9.67
CA MET A 1 12.85 -16.55 8.42
C MET A 1 11.48 -15.88 8.32
N LYS A 2 11.38 -14.67 7.76
CA LYS A 2 10.09 -13.99 7.50
C LYS A 2 9.76 -14.03 6.00
N LEU A 3 8.61 -14.58 5.62
CA LEU A 3 8.22 -14.82 4.22
C LEU A 3 7.08 -13.89 3.80
N ALA A 4 7.18 -13.28 2.62
CA ALA A 4 6.05 -12.61 1.99
C ALA A 4 5.07 -13.63 1.40
N LEU A 5 3.83 -13.66 1.91
CA LEU A 5 2.77 -14.55 1.44
C LEU A 5 1.79 -13.79 0.55
N TYR A 6 1.65 -14.28 -0.68
CA TYR A 6 0.66 -13.82 -1.64
C TYR A 6 -0.50 -14.84 -1.73
N PRO A 7 -1.71 -14.42 -2.14
CA PRO A 7 -2.85 -15.32 -2.38
C PRO A 7 -2.54 -16.42 -3.41
N GLU A 8 -1.57 -16.20 -4.28
CA GLU A 8 -1.17 -17.08 -5.38
C GLU A 8 0.01 -18.00 -4.99
N THR A 9 0.75 -17.68 -3.92
CA THR A 9 1.91 -18.47 -3.48
C THR A 9 1.53 -19.94 -3.20
N PRO A 10 2.08 -20.95 -3.88
CA PRO A 10 1.71 -22.33 -3.63
C PRO A 10 2.19 -22.77 -2.24
N VAL A 11 1.34 -23.48 -1.48
CA VAL A 11 1.66 -23.92 -0.11
C VAL A 11 2.90 -24.83 -0.07
N GLY A 12 3.13 -25.61 -1.14
CA GLY A 12 4.31 -26.46 -1.28
C GLY A 12 5.64 -25.68 -1.26
N SER A 13 5.66 -24.46 -1.80
CA SER A 13 6.87 -23.62 -1.88
C SER A 13 7.30 -22.96 -0.57
N ILE A 14 6.44 -23.02 0.46
CA ILE A 14 6.69 -22.35 1.75
C ILE A 14 7.64 -23.21 2.60
N PRO A 15 8.80 -22.72 3.04
CA PRO A 15 9.69 -23.46 3.92
C PRO A 15 9.05 -23.75 5.28
N ILE A 16 9.30 -24.94 5.84
CA ILE A 16 8.75 -25.36 7.15
C ILE A 16 9.29 -24.46 8.27
N GLU A 17 10.53 -23.97 8.12
CA GLU A 17 11.27 -23.11 9.06
C GLU A 17 10.86 -21.63 9.00
N THR A 18 9.70 -21.35 8.40
CA THR A 18 9.13 -20.00 8.36
C THR A 18 8.63 -19.63 9.75
N ASN A 19 9.29 -18.64 10.38
CA ASN A 19 8.97 -18.17 11.72
C ASN A 19 7.99 -17.01 11.72
N GLY A 20 7.89 -16.30 10.59
CA GLY A 20 7.00 -15.17 10.43
C GLY A 20 6.49 -15.03 9.00
N ILE A 21 5.28 -14.51 8.86
CA ILE A 21 4.63 -14.31 7.57
C ILE A 21 4.28 -12.83 7.39
N HIS A 22 4.48 -12.30 6.19
CA HIS A 22 3.98 -10.98 5.80
C HIS A 22 2.86 -11.14 4.75
N LEU A 23 1.62 -10.81 5.11
CA LEU A 23 0.49 -10.85 4.18
C LEU A 23 0.49 -9.60 3.30
N VAL A 24 0.88 -9.77 2.04
CA VAL A 24 0.87 -8.67 1.05
C VAL A 24 -0.56 -8.31 0.64
N ARG A 25 -1.43 -9.32 0.58
CA ARG A 25 -2.87 -9.19 0.29
C ARG A 25 -3.67 -10.09 1.25
N PRO A 26 -4.98 -9.84 1.42
CA PRO A 26 -5.84 -10.76 2.17
C PRO A 26 -5.81 -12.16 1.54
N VAL A 27 -5.60 -13.17 2.38
CA VAL A 27 -5.54 -14.58 1.96
C VAL A 27 -6.77 -15.33 2.48
N GLU A 28 -7.27 -16.28 1.70
CA GLU A 28 -8.39 -17.13 2.10
C GLU A 28 -8.10 -17.96 3.36
N LEU A 29 -9.13 -18.20 4.15
CA LEU A 29 -9.04 -18.97 5.40
C LEU A 29 -8.45 -20.37 5.18
N LYS A 30 -8.95 -21.11 4.18
CA LYS A 30 -8.48 -22.48 3.88
C LYS A 30 -6.98 -22.52 3.58
N LYS A 31 -6.46 -21.47 2.93
CA LYS A 31 -5.05 -21.37 2.63
C LYS A 31 -4.25 -21.02 3.87
N LEU A 32 -4.71 -20.07 4.69
CA LEU A 32 -4.07 -19.75 5.97
C LEU A 32 -3.96 -20.98 6.87
N GLU A 33 -5.02 -21.78 7.00
CA GLU A 33 -5.00 -23.03 7.77
C GLU A 33 -3.91 -24.00 7.29
N LYS A 34 -3.82 -24.22 5.97
CA LYS A 34 -2.78 -25.07 5.38
C LYS A 34 -1.37 -24.54 5.61
N VAL A 35 -1.18 -23.23 5.50
CA VAL A 35 0.14 -22.59 5.71
C VAL A 35 0.55 -22.68 7.18
N LEU A 36 -0.35 -22.35 8.11
CA LEU A 36 -0.06 -22.40 9.54
C LEU A 36 0.14 -23.84 10.02
N GLY A 37 -0.61 -24.80 9.47
CA GLY A 37 -0.39 -26.23 9.75
C GLY A 37 0.96 -26.75 9.24
N LYS A 38 1.48 -26.21 8.13
CA LYS A 38 2.80 -26.56 7.59
C LYS A 38 3.95 -25.90 8.38
N CYS A 39 3.73 -24.72 8.93
CA CYS A 39 4.75 -23.90 9.60
C CYS A 39 4.43 -23.76 11.09
N PRO A 40 4.66 -24.80 11.92
CA PRO A 40 4.34 -24.78 13.35
C PRO A 40 5.17 -23.76 14.14
N GLN A 41 6.32 -23.32 13.60
CA GLN A 41 7.18 -22.32 14.22
C GLN A 41 6.75 -20.88 13.92
N CYS A 42 5.69 -20.68 13.13
CA CYS A 42 5.20 -19.35 12.79
C CYS A 42 4.60 -18.66 14.02
N ARG A 43 5.27 -17.62 14.51
CA ARG A 43 4.85 -16.86 15.71
C ARG A 43 4.32 -15.47 15.39
N ASP A 44 4.69 -14.90 14.24
CA ASP A 44 4.30 -13.56 13.84
C ASP A 44 3.67 -13.51 12.44
N VAL A 45 2.59 -12.73 12.32
CA VAL A 45 1.98 -12.36 11.04
C VAL A 45 1.94 -10.85 10.96
N SER A 46 2.65 -10.29 9.98
CA SER A 46 2.65 -8.85 9.69
C SER A 46 1.80 -8.52 8.47
N MET A 47 1.16 -7.36 8.45
CA MET A 47 0.42 -6.88 7.28
C MET A 47 0.15 -5.38 7.36
N SER A 48 -0.21 -4.76 6.24
CA SER A 48 -0.65 -3.36 6.26
C SER A 48 -2.04 -3.18 6.91
N LYS A 49 -2.31 -1.99 7.44
CA LYS A 49 -3.64 -1.64 8.01
C LYS A 49 -4.80 -1.89 7.03
N SER A 50 -4.60 -1.67 5.73
CA SER A 50 -5.63 -1.93 4.71
C SER A 50 -5.84 -3.44 4.48
N CYS A 51 -4.79 -4.25 4.57
CA CYS A 51 -4.88 -5.70 4.50
C CYS A 51 -5.66 -6.25 5.70
N PHE A 52 -5.31 -5.83 6.92
CA PHE A 52 -5.99 -6.25 8.14
C PHE A 52 -7.49 -5.96 8.12
N LYS A 53 -7.88 -4.73 7.72
CA LYS A 53 -9.29 -4.34 7.60
C LYS A 53 -10.10 -5.21 6.64
N ARG A 54 -9.49 -5.63 5.52
CA ARG A 54 -10.13 -6.46 4.49
C ARG A 54 -10.12 -7.96 4.84
N LEU A 55 -9.31 -8.36 5.81
CA LEU A 55 -9.22 -9.75 6.23
C LEU A 55 -10.54 -10.17 6.89
N PRO A 56 -11.13 -11.32 6.51
CA PRO A 56 -12.35 -11.84 7.13
C PRO A 56 -12.17 -12.05 8.64
N HIS A 57 -13.24 -11.88 9.42
CA HIS A 57 -13.23 -12.07 10.87
C HIS A 57 -12.75 -13.47 11.29
N LYS A 58 -13.16 -14.50 10.55
CA LYS A 58 -12.73 -15.89 10.79
C LYS A 58 -11.21 -16.05 10.68
N SER A 59 -10.57 -15.37 9.73
CA SER A 59 -9.11 -15.41 9.57
C SER A 59 -8.38 -14.72 10.73
N ARG A 60 -8.98 -13.67 11.31
CA ARG A 60 -8.41 -13.00 12.51
C ARG A 60 -8.48 -13.92 13.73
N LYS A 61 -9.64 -14.57 13.95
CA LYS A 61 -9.80 -15.58 15.00
C LYS A 61 -8.85 -16.76 14.84
N LEU A 62 -8.47 -17.11 13.60
CA LEU A 62 -7.49 -18.16 13.35
C LEU A 62 -6.12 -17.80 13.95
N PHE A 63 -5.67 -16.56 13.79
CA PHE A 63 -4.41 -16.12 14.39
C PHE A 63 -4.44 -16.17 15.92
N GLU A 64 -5.56 -15.76 16.53
CA GLU A 64 -5.78 -15.86 17.97
C GLU A 64 -5.75 -17.33 18.44
N LYS A 65 -6.42 -18.23 17.72
CA LYS A 65 -6.45 -19.67 18.02
C LYS A 65 -5.05 -20.31 18.01
N TYR A 66 -4.20 -19.88 17.08
CA TYR A 66 -2.82 -20.38 16.97
C TYR A 66 -1.83 -19.60 17.83
N GLY A 67 -2.27 -18.62 18.62
CA GLY A 67 -1.39 -17.80 19.47
C GLY A 67 -0.42 -16.93 18.67
N ILE A 68 -0.77 -16.58 17.43
CA ILE A 68 0.11 -15.84 16.52
C ILE A 68 -0.03 -14.34 16.79
N ARG A 69 1.12 -13.67 16.95
CA ARG A 69 1.17 -12.22 17.10
C ARG A 69 0.88 -11.53 15.77
N VAL A 70 -0.16 -10.72 15.73
CA VAL A 70 -0.51 -9.92 14.54
C VAL A 70 0.11 -8.52 14.64
N GLU A 71 0.99 -8.18 13.70
CA GLU A 71 1.61 -6.87 13.58
C GLU A 71 0.99 -6.10 12.42
N VAL A 72 0.35 -4.96 12.72
CA VAL A 72 -0.27 -4.12 11.69
C VAL A 72 0.63 -2.92 11.39
N GLU A 73 1.30 -2.96 10.24
CA GLU A 73 2.19 -1.90 9.81
C GLU A 73 1.40 -0.68 9.30
N SER A 74 1.81 0.50 9.76
CA SER A 74 1.28 1.81 9.35
C SER A 74 2.32 2.65 8.60
N LYS A 75 3.16 2.01 7.78
CA LYS A 75 4.12 2.74 6.93
C LYS A 75 3.35 3.59 5.91
N ARG A 76 3.59 4.90 5.95
CA ARG A 76 3.11 5.82 4.90
C ARG A 76 3.95 5.62 3.64
N GLY A 77 3.36 5.88 2.48
CA GLY A 77 4.10 5.87 1.22
C GLY A 77 5.20 6.93 1.20
N ARG A 78 6.08 6.87 0.17
CA ARG A 78 7.14 7.85 -0.03
C ARG A 78 6.54 9.26 -0.13
N ALA A 79 7.06 10.21 0.63
CA ALA A 79 6.71 11.61 0.47
C ALA A 79 7.04 12.07 -0.95
N ILE A 80 6.22 12.96 -1.51
CA ILE A 80 6.54 13.58 -2.80
C ILE A 80 7.81 14.40 -2.58
N ALA A 81 8.91 13.97 -3.18
CA ALA A 81 10.22 14.60 -3.01
C ALA A 81 10.44 15.80 -3.95
N VAL A 82 9.37 16.32 -4.57
CA VAL A 82 9.46 17.45 -5.49
C VAL A 82 9.48 18.74 -4.66
N PRO A 83 10.46 19.65 -4.88
CA PRO A 83 10.45 20.96 -4.25
C PRO A 83 9.18 21.75 -4.60
N LEU A 84 8.68 22.56 -3.66
CA LEU A 84 7.46 23.37 -3.86
C LEU A 84 7.58 24.27 -5.10
N GLU A 85 8.74 24.88 -5.32
CA GLU A 85 9.04 25.72 -6.48
C GLU A 85 8.79 24.99 -7.81
N LYS A 86 9.29 23.75 -7.92
CA LYS A 86 9.06 22.92 -9.09
C LYS A 86 7.58 22.56 -9.25
N MET A 87 6.85 22.33 -8.15
CA MET A 87 5.41 22.08 -8.21
C MET A 87 4.65 23.29 -8.77
N VAL A 88 4.92 24.50 -8.27
CA VAL A 88 4.29 25.74 -8.75
C VAL A 88 4.56 25.95 -10.23
N LYS A 89 5.83 25.83 -10.64
CA LYS A 89 6.24 25.97 -12.05
C LYS A 89 5.54 24.96 -12.96
N VAL A 90 5.36 23.72 -12.51
CA VAL A 90 4.59 22.69 -13.26
C VAL A 90 3.14 23.12 -13.49
N ILE A 91 2.48 23.70 -12.47
CA ILE A 91 1.09 24.15 -12.57
C ILE A 91 0.97 25.38 -13.48
N GLU A 92 1.90 26.32 -13.40
CA GLU A 92 1.93 27.51 -14.28
C GLU A 92 2.11 27.12 -15.75
N LEU A 93 3.12 26.31 -16.06
CA LEU A 93 3.34 25.84 -17.44
C LEU A 93 2.13 25.07 -17.98
N ARG A 94 1.39 24.37 -17.11
CA ARG A 94 0.15 23.69 -17.52
C ARG A 94 -0.98 24.68 -17.85
N LYS A 95 -1.08 25.80 -17.11
CA LYS A 95 -2.00 26.90 -17.43
C LYS A 95 -1.63 27.58 -18.75
N ASP A 96 -0.35 27.62 -19.08
CA ASP A 96 0.17 28.09 -20.37
C ASP A 96 0.03 27.04 -21.51
N TYR A 97 -0.83 26.04 -21.31
CA TYR A 97 -1.17 24.99 -22.28
C TYR A 97 0.01 24.11 -22.73
N GLN A 98 1.14 24.12 -22.03
CA GLN A 98 2.28 23.26 -22.35
C GLN A 98 1.90 21.78 -22.22
N SER A 99 2.49 20.95 -23.08
CA SER A 99 2.30 19.51 -23.01
C SER A 99 3.04 18.91 -21.81
N LEU A 100 2.57 17.77 -21.29
CA LEU A 100 3.23 17.11 -20.15
C LEU A 100 4.69 16.72 -20.44
N ARG A 101 5.03 16.46 -21.71
CA ARG A 101 6.41 16.14 -22.15
C ARG A 101 7.29 17.38 -22.17
N GLU A 102 6.76 18.54 -22.57
CA GLU A 102 7.49 19.81 -22.52
C GLU A 102 7.73 20.24 -21.07
N ILE A 103 6.72 20.10 -20.20
CA ILE A 103 6.85 20.41 -18.78
C ILE A 103 7.94 19.53 -18.13
N GLU A 104 7.96 18.23 -18.43
CA GLU A 104 9.02 17.32 -17.98
C GLU A 104 10.40 17.83 -18.40
N ARG A 105 10.58 18.19 -19.68
CA ARG A 105 11.83 18.75 -20.19
C ARG A 105 12.25 20.06 -19.50
N LEU A 106 11.30 20.94 -19.19
CA LEU A 106 11.58 22.28 -18.64
C LEU A 106 11.80 22.29 -17.12
N THR A 107 11.26 21.30 -16.41
CA THR A 107 11.25 21.26 -14.93
C THR A 107 12.09 20.12 -14.36
N ASP A 108 12.51 19.17 -15.20
CA ASP A 108 13.17 17.94 -14.78
C ASP A 108 12.33 17.21 -13.72
N VAL A 109 11.00 17.22 -13.91
CA VAL A 109 10.04 16.48 -13.11
C VAL A 109 9.48 15.36 -14.00
N PRO A 110 9.56 14.09 -13.56
CA PRO A 110 9.07 12.99 -14.39
C PRO A 110 7.62 13.18 -14.81
N LYS A 111 7.29 12.86 -16.07
CA LYS A 111 5.94 13.04 -16.64
C LYS A 111 4.82 12.45 -15.76
N SER A 112 5.07 11.30 -15.14
CA SER A 112 4.11 10.66 -14.21
C SER A 112 3.81 11.53 -12.99
N THR A 113 4.83 12.23 -12.49
CA THR A 113 4.72 13.17 -11.37
C THR A 113 4.06 14.47 -11.81
N VAL A 114 4.39 14.99 -13.00
CA VAL A 114 3.70 16.14 -13.61
C VAL A 114 2.20 15.86 -13.74
N HIS A 115 1.83 14.73 -14.33
CA HIS A 115 0.43 14.31 -14.47
C HIS A 115 -0.27 14.20 -13.11
N TYR A 116 0.41 13.64 -12.11
CA TYR A 116 -0.12 13.58 -10.75
C TYR A 116 -0.37 14.97 -10.15
N LEU A 117 0.59 15.88 -10.26
CA LEU A 117 0.50 17.25 -9.72
C LEU A 117 -0.64 18.04 -10.36
N VAL A 118 -0.76 17.97 -11.69
CA VAL A 118 -1.85 18.64 -12.44
C VAL A 118 -3.22 18.12 -11.97
N ASN A 119 -3.40 16.80 -11.90
CA ASN A 119 -4.65 16.22 -11.41
C ASN A 119 -4.94 16.58 -9.95
N TYR A 120 -3.90 16.78 -9.14
CA TYR A 120 -4.06 17.19 -7.75
C TYR A 120 -4.46 18.66 -7.63
N ALA A 121 -3.94 19.52 -8.51
CA ALA A 121 -4.28 20.95 -8.54
C ALA A 121 -5.73 21.21 -8.98
N HIS A 122 -6.29 20.36 -9.85
CA HIS A 122 -7.70 20.41 -10.27
C HIS A 122 -8.68 19.77 -9.27
N ARG A 123 -8.27 19.50 -8.02
CA ARG A 123 -9.19 18.91 -7.04
C ARG A 123 -10.12 19.96 -6.48
N ASP A 124 -11.40 19.85 -6.81
CA ASP A 124 -12.45 20.68 -6.23
C ASP A 124 -12.89 20.21 -4.84
N LYS A 125 -12.33 19.09 -4.35
CA LYS A 125 -12.64 18.55 -3.02
C LYS A 125 -11.50 17.75 -2.40
N ILE A 126 -11.40 17.83 -1.08
CA ILE A 126 -10.48 17.05 -0.25
C ILE A 126 -11.30 16.29 0.80
N LYS A 127 -10.99 15.00 1.00
CA LYS A 127 -11.57 14.22 2.09
C LYS A 127 -10.67 14.29 3.32
N LYS A 128 -11.17 14.85 4.42
CA LYS A 128 -10.48 14.92 5.71
C LYS A 128 -11.25 14.07 6.73
N GLY A 129 -10.82 12.82 6.91
CA GLY A 129 -11.57 11.85 7.70
C GLY A 129 -12.86 11.45 6.99
N ASP A 130 -14.00 11.59 7.67
CA ASP A 130 -15.33 11.32 7.10
C ASP A 130 -15.96 12.56 6.43
N THR A 131 -15.36 13.73 6.60
CA THR A 131 -15.85 14.99 6.03
C THR A 131 -15.24 15.24 4.64
N THR A 132 -16.09 15.62 3.68
CA THR A 132 -15.66 16.11 2.37
C THR A 132 -15.68 17.63 2.37
N ILE A 133 -14.53 18.25 2.13
CA ILE A 133 -14.35 19.70 2.05
C ILE A 133 -14.25 20.05 0.57
N TYR A 134 -15.11 20.95 0.08
CA TYR A 134 -15.05 21.45 -1.29
C TYR A 134 -14.10 22.67 -1.32
N LEU A 135 -13.10 22.62 -2.19
CA LEU A 135 -12.18 23.72 -2.44
C LEU A 135 -12.85 24.62 -3.48
N LYS A 136 -13.21 25.84 -3.06
CA LYS A 136 -13.74 26.87 -3.96
C LYS A 136 -12.61 27.55 -4.71
#